data_AF-Q4Q5N6-F1
#
_entry.id   AF-Q4Q5N6-F1
#
_cell.length_a   1.000
_cell.length_b   1.000
_cell.length_c   1.000
_cell.angle_alpha   90.00
_cell.angle_beta   90.00
_cell.angle_gamma   90.00
#
_symmetry.space_group_name_H-M   'P 1'
#
loop_
_entity.id
_entity.type
_entity.pdbx_description
1 polymer ?
#
loop_
_entity_poly.entity_id
_entity_poly.type
_entity_poly.pdbx_seq_one_letter_code
_entity_poly.pdbx_strand_id
1 'polypeptide(L)'
;MKITITTKMVGLSVFDSTAEYDTNDQLYAVVDQIKRCHGSTVSRIRLWKSKVEPTTILRDHLQPLSNIFGAEEQGNESSAHHCIYYDFSPRESKCTILNVN
;
A
#
# COMPACT_ATOMS: atom_id res chain seq x y z
N MET A 1 18.26 -4.81 -4.01
CA MET A 1 18.65 -3.86 -2.93
C MET A 1 17.52 -3.91 -1.92
N LYS A 2 17.75 -3.75 -0.62
CA LYS A 2 16.66 -3.84 0.34
C LYS A 2 16.17 -2.47 0.77
N ILE A 3 14.86 -2.35 0.96
CA ILE A 3 14.20 -1.18 1.52
C ILE A 3 13.28 -1.59 2.67
N THR A 4 13.11 -0.68 3.62
CA THR A 4 12.19 -0.87 4.75
C THR A 4 10.92 -0.10 4.47
N ILE A 5 9.77 -0.77 4.53
CA ILE A 5 8.47 -0.13 4.31
C ILE A 5 7.61 -0.27 5.57
N THR A 6 7.18 0.85 6.13
CA THR A 6 6.09 0.89 7.12
C THR A 6 4.76 1.07 6.40
N THR A 7 3.92 0.04 6.48
CA THR A 7 2.51 0.09 6.11
C THR A 7 1.69 0.69 7.26
N LYS A 8 0.87 1.70 6.97
CA LYS A 8 0.04 2.39 7.95
C LYS A 8 -1.43 2.34 7.57
N MET A 9 -2.31 1.90 8.48
CA MET A 9 -3.74 1.97 8.21
C MET A 9 -4.26 3.38 8.46
N VAL A 10 -5.07 3.90 7.55
CA VAL A 10 -5.66 5.24 7.73
C VAL A 10 -6.56 5.25 8.97
N GLY A 11 -6.21 6.09 9.94
CA GLY A 11 -6.99 6.29 11.17
C GLY A 11 -6.84 5.20 12.25
N LEU A 12 -6.08 4.13 12.03
CA LEU A 12 -5.98 2.99 12.96
C LEU A 12 -4.55 2.44 13.07
N SER A 13 -3.75 2.97 14.00
CA SER A 13 -2.33 2.59 14.14
C SER A 13 -2.07 1.17 14.64
N VAL A 14 -3.07 0.51 15.24
CA VAL A 14 -2.92 -0.87 15.76
C VAL A 14 -2.59 -1.89 14.66
N PHE A 15 -2.85 -1.54 13.40
CA PHE A 15 -2.55 -2.37 12.23
C PHE A 15 -1.35 -1.89 11.43
N ASP A 16 -0.56 -0.95 11.98
CA ASP A 16 0.68 -0.52 11.36
C ASP A 16 1.71 -1.65 11.45
N SER A 17 2.47 -1.86 10.38
CA SER A 17 3.48 -2.91 10.31
C SER A 17 4.67 -2.48 9.46
N THR A 18 5.87 -2.86 9.88
CA THR A 18 7.11 -2.58 9.16
C THR A 18 7.75 -3.88 8.72
N ALA A 19 8.16 -3.95 7.46
CA ALA A 19 8.87 -5.10 6.90
C ALA A 19 9.91 -4.64 5.86
N GLU A 20 10.90 -5.51 5.62
CA GLU A 20 11.90 -5.34 4.57
C GLU A 20 11.44 -6.01 3.27
N TYR A 21 11.77 -5.38 2.14
CA TYR A 21 11.47 -5.87 0.80
C TYR A 21 12.68 -5.72 -0.11
N ASP A 22 12.82 -6.56 -1.13
CA ASP A 22 13.77 -6.29 -2.21
C ASP A 22 13.17 -5.25 -3.16
N THR A 23 13.99 -4.33 -3.66
CA THR A 23 13.56 -3.28 -4.59
C THR A 23 13.03 -3.83 -5.91
N ASN A 24 13.38 -5.07 -6.28
CA ASN A 24 12.82 -5.76 -7.44
C ASN A 24 11.49 -6.45 -7.14
N ASP A 25 11.09 -6.57 -5.88
CA ASP A 25 9.76 -7.07 -5.54
C ASP A 25 8.72 -6.13 -6.10
N GLN A 26 7.57 -6.70 -6.48
CA GLN A 26 6.42 -5.92 -6.91
C GLN A 26 5.69 -5.35 -5.70
N LEU A 27 4.97 -4.24 -5.90
CA LEU A 27 4.08 -3.66 -4.88
C LEU A 27 3.07 -4.70 -4.33
N TYR A 28 2.71 -5.70 -5.14
CA TYR A 28 1.93 -6.87 -4.72
C TYR A 28 2.47 -7.53 -3.45
N ALA A 29 3.79 -7.63 -3.24
CA ALA A 29 4.36 -8.22 -2.03
C ALA A 29 3.93 -7.46 -0.77
N VAL A 30 3.86 -6.13 -0.84
CA VAL A 30 3.36 -5.29 0.26
C VAL A 30 1.85 -5.51 0.48
N VAL A 31 1.08 -5.61 -0.61
CA VAL A 31 -0.36 -5.90 -0.55
C VAL A 31 -0.63 -7.26 0.10
N ASP A 32 0.13 -8.29 -0.29
CA ASP A 32 0.03 -9.64 0.25
C ASP A 32 0.36 -9.67 1.74
N GLN A 33 1.41 -8.94 2.16
CA GLN A 33 1.73 -8.79 3.57
C GLN A 33 0.58 -8.14 4.36
N ILE A 34 0.00 -7.04 3.87
CA ILE A 34 -1.16 -6.40 4.48
C ILE A 34 -2.32 -7.41 4.60
N LYS A 35 -2.63 -8.15 3.53
CA LYS A 35 -3.69 -9.17 3.57
C LYS A 35 -3.43 -10.20 4.66
N ARG A 36 -2.21 -10.74 4.77
CA ARG A 36 -1.85 -11.72 5.79
C ARG A 36 -2.00 -11.17 7.22
N CYS A 37 -1.62 -9.91 7.46
CA CYS A 37 -1.86 -9.24 8.74
C CYS A 37 -3.35 -9.13 9.10
N HIS A 38 -4.24 -9.14 8.10
CA HIS A 38 -5.70 -9.12 8.26
C HIS A 38 -6.36 -10.49 8.03
N GLY A 39 -5.60 -11.59 8.21
CA GLY A 39 -6.12 -12.95 8.09
C GLY A 39 -6.56 -13.36 6.68
N SER A 40 -6.07 -12.65 5.66
CA SER A 40 -6.36 -12.87 4.23
C SER A 40 -7.84 -12.72 3.84
N THR A 41 -8.65 -12.05 4.67
CA THR A 41 -10.08 -11.85 4.44
C THR A 41 -10.40 -10.53 3.70
N VAL A 42 -9.44 -9.61 3.69
CA VAL A 42 -9.61 -8.27 3.14
C VAL A 42 -9.39 -8.25 1.63
N SER A 43 -10.17 -7.42 0.94
CA SER A 43 -10.10 -7.20 -0.49
C SER A 43 -10.22 -5.71 -0.79
N ARG A 44 -9.90 -5.29 -2.02
CA ARG A 44 -9.99 -3.89 -2.47
C ARG A 44 -9.18 -2.90 -1.61
N ILE A 45 -7.93 -3.26 -1.34
CA ILE A 45 -6.97 -2.40 -0.63
C ILE A 45 -6.60 -1.22 -1.54
N ARG A 46 -6.73 0.00 -1.02
CA ARG A 46 -6.23 1.22 -1.65
C ARG A 46 -4.94 1.62 -0.95
N LEU A 47 -3.95 2.04 -1.73
CA LEU A 47 -2.61 2.37 -1.25
C LEU A 47 -2.23 3.80 -1.63
N TRP A 48 -1.48 4.47 -0.77
CA TRP A 48 -0.90 5.78 -1.01
C TRP A 48 0.55 5.84 -0.58
N LYS A 49 1.39 6.46 -1.40
CA LYS A 49 2.80 6.70 -1.11
C LYS A 49 2.97 7.91 -0.19
N SER A 50 3.62 7.73 0.95
CA SER A 50 4.08 8.78 1.90
C SER A 50 3.01 9.67 2.56
N LYS A 51 1.91 10.02 1.88
CA LYS A 51 0.78 10.83 2.35
C LYS A 51 -0.51 10.36 1.71
N VAL A 52 -1.65 10.55 2.38
CA VAL A 52 -2.99 10.17 1.89
C VAL A 52 -3.56 11.28 1.02
N GLU A 53 -3.15 11.34 -0.25
CA GLU A 53 -3.56 12.38 -1.21
C GLU A 53 -3.92 11.76 -2.58
N PRO A 54 -4.81 12.35 -3.38
CA PRO A 54 -5.20 11.78 -4.67
C PRO A 54 -4.05 11.53 -5.66
N THR A 55 -2.99 12.35 -5.56
CA THR A 55 -1.80 12.30 -6.42
C THR A 55 -0.81 11.21 -6.04
N THR A 56 -0.91 10.65 -4.83
CA THR A 56 0.03 9.65 -4.30
C THR A 56 -0.51 8.22 -4.35
N ILE A 57 -1.67 8.01 -4.97
CA ILE A 57 -2.31 6.69 -5.06
C ILE A 57 -1.44 5.73 -5.86
N LEU A 58 -1.14 4.57 -5.27
CA LEU A 58 -0.46 3.47 -5.94
C LEU A 58 -1.50 2.53 -6.55
N ARG A 59 -1.59 2.49 -7.88
CA ARG A 59 -2.62 1.73 -8.62
C ARG A 59 -2.10 0.44 -9.24
N ASP A 60 -0.87 0.45 -9.72
CA ASP A 60 -0.28 -0.70 -10.38
C ASP A 60 0.44 -1.58 -9.34
N HIS A 61 -0.17 -2.71 -8.99
CA HIS A 61 0.40 -3.64 -8.02
C HIS A 61 1.55 -4.49 -8.62
N LEU A 62 1.68 -4.53 -9.95
CA LEU A 62 2.75 -5.26 -10.63
C LEU A 62 4.02 -4.41 -10.80
N GLN A 63 3.92 -3.11 -10.52
CA GLN A 63 5.06 -2.21 -10.57
C GLN A 63 6.12 -2.61 -9.51
N PRO A 64 7.41 -2.71 -9.90
CA PRO A 64 8.51 -2.92 -8.96
C PRO A 64 8.63 -1.77 -7.94
N LEU A 65 9.02 -2.09 -6.72
CA LEU A 65 9.22 -1.11 -5.65
C LEU A 65 10.30 -0.07 -6.01
N SER A 66 11.33 -0.46 -6.76
CA SER A 66 12.35 0.45 -7.32
C SER A 66 11.75 1.56 -8.18
N ASN A 67 10.70 1.29 -8.95
CA ASN A 67 10.06 2.33 -9.76
C ASN A 67 9.21 3.28 -8.91
N ILE A 68 8.81 2.86 -7.71
CA ILE A 68 8.01 3.67 -6.78
C ILE A 68 8.92 4.54 -5.91
N PHE A 69 10.05 3.97 -5.45
CA PHE A 69 10.91 4.59 -4.43
C PHE A 69 12.32 4.97 -4.91
N GLY A 70 12.77 4.48 -6.07
CA GLY A 70 14.17 4.61 -6.52
C GLY A 70 14.67 6.03 -6.79
N ALA A 71 13.78 7.01 -6.97
CA ALA A 71 14.17 8.42 -7.09
C ALA A 71 14.54 9.06 -5.74
N GLU A 72 14.01 8.54 -4.62
CA GLU A 72 14.25 9.06 -3.27
C GLU A 72 15.57 8.55 -2.68
N GLU A 73 16.12 7.47 -3.26
CA GLU A 73 17.35 6.80 -2.81
C GLU A 73 18.63 7.54 -3.26
N GLN A 74 18.56 8.46 -4.22
CA GLN A 74 19.74 9.20 -4.70
C GLN A 74 20.23 10.30 -3.73
N GLY A 75 19.47 10.61 -2.67
CA GLY A 75 19.74 11.75 -1.80
C GLY A 75 20.15 11.43 -0.36
N ASN A 76 20.02 10.19 0.12
CA ASN A 76 20.19 9.90 1.55
C ASN A 76 20.70 8.47 1.79
N GLU A 77 21.97 8.33 2.19
CA GLU A 77 22.64 7.04 2.45
C GLU A 77 22.20 6.34 3.77
N SER A 78 21.10 6.78 4.38
CA SER A 78 20.49 6.09 5.52
C SER A 78 19.37 5.19 5.03
N SER A 79 19.52 3.88 5.20
CA SER A 79 18.51 2.81 5.02
C SER A 79 17.15 3.34 4.58
N ALA A 80 16.83 3.26 3.29
CA ALA A 80 15.68 3.93 2.70
C ALA A 80 14.37 3.41 3.34
N HIS A 81 13.89 4.15 4.33
CA HIS A 81 12.71 3.84 5.11
C HIS A 81 11.55 4.60 4.48
N HIS A 82 10.62 3.88 3.89
CA HIS A 82 9.46 4.44 3.22
C HIS A 82 8.17 4.16 3.98
N CYS A 83 7.13 4.91 3.67
CA CYS A 83 5.81 4.73 4.25
C CYS A 83 4.76 4.56 3.15
N ILE A 84 3.91 3.54 3.32
CA ILE A 84 2.72 3.31 2.49
C ILE A 84 1.51 3.36 3.40
N TYR A 85 0.59 4.28 3.12
CA TYR A 85 -0.72 4.29 3.77
C TYR A 85 -1.66 3.34 3.03
N TYR A 86 -2.56 2.68 3.77
CA TYR A 86 -3.57 1.83 3.19
C TYR A 86 -4.93 1.97 3.88
N ASP A 87 -5.97 1.65 3.11
CA ASP A 87 -7.35 1.57 3.59
C ASP A 87 -8.14 0.56 2.75
N PHE A 88 -9.29 0.11 3.23
CA PHE A 88 -10.19 -0.78 2.51
C PHE A 88 -11.26 0.02 1.79
N SER A 89 -11.35 -0.15 0.48
CA SER A 89 -12.45 0.48 -0.27
C SER A 89 -13.76 -0.15 0.18
N PRO A 90 -14.82 0.66 0.42
CA PRO A 90 -16.14 0.11 0.72
C PRO A 90 -16.55 -0.88 -0.38
N ARG A 91 -17.24 -1.95 0.00
CA ARG A 91 -17.94 -2.78 -0.99
C ARG A 91 -18.90 -1.84 -1.71
N GLU A 92 -18.89 -1.88 -3.04
CA GLU A 92 -19.95 -1.25 -3.81
C GLU A 92 -21.25 -1.94 -3.41
N SER A 93 -22.00 -1.29 -2.53
CA SER A 93 -23.37 -1.67 -2.23
C SER A 93 -24.16 -1.35 -3.49
N LYS A 94 -24.31 -2.31 -4.40
CA LYS A 94 -25.37 -2.25 -5.39
C LYS A 94 -26.68 -2.22 -4.60
N CYS A 95 -27.20 -1.03 -4.36
CA CYS A 95 -28.48 -0.85 -3.70
C CYS A 95 -29.53 -1.37 -4.68
N THR A 96 -29.94 -2.63 -4.53
CA THR A 96 -30.93 -3.27 -5.41
C THR A 96 -32.23 -2.48 -5.48
N ILE A 97 -32.54 -1.71 -4.43
CA ILE A 97 -33.75 -0.88 -4.33
C ILE A 97 -33.70 0.36 -5.26
N LEU A 98 -32.50 0.87 -5.58
CA LEU A 98 -32.33 2.04 -6.45
C LEU A 98 -32.07 1.66 -7.93
N ASN A 99 -32.28 0.39 -8.30
CA ASN A 99 -32.15 -0.07 -9.68
C ASN A 99 -33.42 0.34 -10.45
N VAL A 100 -33.55 1.64 -10.70
CA VAL A 100 -34.57 2.20 -11.60
C VAL A 100 -34.04 2.04 -13.02
N ASN A 101 -34.77 1.29 -13.83
CA ASN A 101 -34.51 1.09 -15.27
C ASN A 101 -34.27 2.41 -16.02
#